data_AF-A0A537PPB2-F1
#
_entry.id   AF-A0A537PPB2-F1
#
_cell.length_a   1.000
_cell.length_b   1.000
_cell.length_c   1.000
_cell.angle_alpha   90.00
_cell.angle_beta   90.00
_cell.angle_gamma   90.00
#
_symmetry.space_group_name_H-M   'P 1'
#
loop_
_entity.id
_entity.type
_entity.pdbx_description
1 polymer ?
#
loop_
_entity_poly.entity_id
_entity_poly.type
_entity_poly.pdbx_seq_one_letter_code
_entity_poly.pdbx_strand_id
1 'polypeptide(L)'
;MAQSRLLPLLALEVTPTGRPKVDTELRALLQRMSVENPLWGAPRIHGALLKLGFAIAQSSVAKYMVKRRGPPSQGWCTFLRNHAPHIAAMDLFVVPTIGFKLLYAFVIVRLNRSGRGSVFGAPSYGRCMPIRRPKT
;
A
#
# COMPACT_ATOMS: atom_id res chain seq x y z
N MET A 1 53.24 14.51 -42.75
CA MET A 1 52.72 13.15 -43.01
C MET A 1 52.90 12.32 -41.75
N ALA A 2 51.80 11.87 -41.15
CA ALA A 2 51.67 10.71 -40.25
C ALA A 2 50.46 10.96 -39.34
N GLN A 3 49.27 10.90 -39.93
CA GLN A 3 48.09 10.47 -39.20
C GLN A 3 48.30 9.00 -38.85
N SER A 4 48.50 8.73 -37.56
CA SER A 4 48.54 7.37 -37.05
C SER A 4 47.49 7.19 -35.96
N ARG A 5 46.44 6.46 -36.36
CA ARG A 5 45.81 5.37 -35.63
C ARG A 5 44.72 5.75 -34.61
N LEU A 6 43.50 5.74 -35.15
CA LEU A 6 42.41 4.84 -34.75
C LEU A 6 42.21 4.65 -33.24
N LEU A 7 41.19 5.31 -32.71
CA LEU A 7 40.32 4.77 -31.67
C LEU A 7 38.86 5.10 -31.99
N PRO A 8 38.08 4.18 -32.61
CA PRO A 8 36.63 4.34 -32.74
C PRO A 8 35.87 3.73 -31.54
N LEU A 9 36.57 3.27 -30.49
CA LEU A 9 35.97 2.42 -29.44
C LEU A 9 35.32 3.15 -28.26
N LEU A 10 35.27 4.48 -28.24
CA LEU A 10 34.63 5.23 -27.14
C LEU A 10 33.23 5.79 -27.47
N ALA A 11 32.65 5.40 -28.61
CA ALA A 11 31.36 5.91 -29.07
C ALA A 11 30.23 4.86 -29.11
N LEU A 12 30.50 3.61 -28.74
CA LEU A 12 29.44 2.61 -28.55
C LEU A 12 29.26 2.30 -27.07
N GLU A 13 27.99 2.30 -26.66
CA GLU A 13 27.47 1.86 -25.37
C GLU A 13 27.50 2.86 -24.20
N VAL A 14 27.02 4.09 -24.43
CA VAL A 14 26.05 4.60 -23.45
C VAL A 14 24.71 3.94 -23.78
N THR A 15 24.55 2.66 -23.45
CA THR A 15 23.21 2.08 -23.38
C THR A 15 22.49 2.83 -22.27
N PRO A 16 21.36 3.52 -22.54
CA PRO A 16 20.58 4.10 -21.45
C PRO A 16 20.22 2.98 -20.48
N THR A 17 20.68 3.10 -19.24
CA THR A 17 20.41 2.19 -18.14
C THR A 17 18.90 2.21 -17.82
N GLY A 18 18.12 1.39 -18.54
CA GLY A 18 16.68 1.32 -18.36
C GLY A 18 16.03 0.20 -19.18
N ARG A 19 14.98 -0.41 -18.61
CA ARG A 19 14.13 -1.41 -19.26
C ARG A 19 13.75 -0.93 -20.68
N PRO A 20 13.87 -1.76 -21.73
CA PRO A 20 13.48 -1.37 -23.08
C PRO A 20 12.07 -0.79 -23.04
N LYS A 21 11.95 0.46 -23.50
CA LYS A 21 10.65 1.13 -23.57
C LYS A 21 9.78 0.32 -24.52
N VAL A 22 8.61 -0.08 -24.04
CA VAL A 22 7.56 -0.65 -24.89
C VAL A 22 7.33 0.33 -26.04
N ASP A 23 7.24 -0.20 -27.26
CA ASP A 23 7.09 0.61 -28.46
C ASP A 23 5.90 1.58 -28.35
N THR A 24 6.07 2.78 -28.91
CA THR A 24 5.12 3.88 -28.75
C THR A 24 3.80 3.57 -29.46
N GLU A 25 3.83 2.86 -30.59
CA GLU A 25 2.63 2.46 -31.32
C GLU A 25 1.85 1.41 -30.53
N LEU A 26 2.55 0.44 -29.96
CA LEU A 26 1.94 -0.57 -29.09
C LEU A 26 1.28 0.05 -27.85
N ARG A 27 1.91 1.07 -27.25
CA ARG A 27 1.30 1.83 -26.16
C ARG A 27 0.03 2.57 -26.60
N ALA A 28 0.06 3.19 -27.79
CA ALA A 28 -1.11 3.88 -28.34
C ALA A 28 -2.26 2.89 -28.62
N LEU A 29 -1.95 1.73 -29.19
CA LEU A 29 -2.92 0.64 -29.41
C LEU A 29 -3.56 0.21 -28.09
N LEU A 30 -2.75 -0.04 -27.07
CA LEU A 30 -3.23 -0.47 -25.76
C LEU A 30 -4.16 0.57 -25.12
N GLN A 31 -3.81 1.85 -25.20
CA GLN A 31 -4.65 2.93 -24.68
C GLN A 31 -5.96 3.03 -25.44
N ARG A 32 -5.96 2.91 -26.77
CA ARG A 32 -7.19 2.88 -27.59
C ARG A 32 -8.10 1.72 -27.20
N MET A 33 -7.57 0.49 -27.17
CA MET A 33 -8.32 -0.70 -26.75
C MET A 33 -8.87 -0.57 -25.33
N SER A 34 -8.10 0.02 -24.41
CA SER A 34 -8.51 0.26 -23.02
C SER A 34 -9.61 1.32 -22.88
N VAL A 35 -9.69 2.30 -23.78
CA VAL A 35 -10.73 3.33 -23.79
C VAL A 35 -12.02 2.79 -24.42
N GLU A 36 -11.89 2.10 -25.56
CA GLU A 36 -13.01 1.49 -26.29
C GLU A 36 -13.67 0.34 -25.51
N ASN A 37 -12.90 -0.36 -24.67
CA ASN A 37 -13.40 -1.51 -23.90
C ASN A 37 -13.26 -1.29 -22.38
N PRO A 38 -14.15 -0.49 -21.76
CA PRO A 38 -14.13 -0.16 -20.33
C PRO A 38 -14.06 -1.34 -19.36
N LEU A 39 -14.72 -2.43 -19.74
CA LEU A 39 -14.94 -3.60 -18.89
C LEU A 39 -13.80 -4.60 -18.97
N TRP A 40 -12.83 -4.39 -19.87
CA TRP A 40 -11.75 -5.33 -20.10
C TRP A 40 -10.60 -5.07 -19.11
N GLY A 41 -10.32 -6.08 -18.28
CA GLY A 41 -9.15 -6.06 -17.41
C GLY A 41 -7.84 -6.37 -18.15
N ALA A 42 -6.71 -6.14 -17.48
CA ALA A 42 -5.37 -6.42 -18.02
C ALA A 42 -5.19 -7.85 -18.60
N PRO A 43 -5.72 -8.94 -17.98
CA PRO A 43 -5.61 -10.28 -18.56
C PRO A 43 -6.32 -10.41 -19.92
N ARG A 44 -7.46 -9.72 -20.10
CA ARG A 44 -8.28 -9.83 -21.31
C ARG A 44 -7.69 -9.04 -22.48
N ILE A 45 -7.16 -7.85 -22.21
CA ILE A 45 -6.41 -7.06 -23.21
C ILE A 45 -5.10 -7.76 -23.56
N HIS A 46 -4.40 -8.34 -22.59
CA HIS A 46 -3.20 -9.13 -22.84
C HIS A 46 -3.48 -10.33 -23.76
N GLY A 47 -4.56 -11.08 -23.51
CA GLY A 47 -4.98 -12.18 -24.39
C GLY A 47 -5.32 -11.73 -25.81
N ALA A 48 -5.89 -10.53 -25.98
CA ALA A 48 -6.13 -9.96 -27.31
C ALA A 48 -4.82 -9.59 -28.02
N LEU A 49 -3.85 -9.03 -27.29
CA LEU A 49 -2.52 -8.71 -27.83
C LEU A 49 -1.72 -9.96 -28.18
N LEU A 50 -1.84 -11.03 -27.39
CA LEU A 50 -1.23 -12.33 -27.71
C LEU A 50 -1.78 -12.89 -29.02
N LYS A 51 -3.09 -12.77 -29.26
CA LYS A 51 -3.71 -13.19 -30.53
C LYS A 51 -3.24 -12.36 -31.73
N LEU A 52 -2.83 -11.12 -31.51
CA LEU A 52 -2.25 -10.23 -32.54
C LEU A 52 -0.74 -10.46 -32.74
N GLY A 53 -0.12 -11.41 -32.02
CA GLY A 53 1.30 -11.74 -32.13
C GLY A 53 2.23 -10.95 -31.21
N PHE A 54 1.69 -10.14 -30.28
CA PHE A 54 2.50 -9.36 -29.35
C PHE A 54 2.74 -10.11 -28.03
N ALA A 55 4.00 -10.49 -27.77
CA ALA A 55 4.43 -11.10 -26.51
C ALA A 55 4.81 -10.02 -25.48
N ILE A 56 3.82 -9.52 -24.73
CA ILE A 56 4.01 -8.46 -23.71
C ILE A 56 3.61 -8.98 -22.34
N ALA A 57 4.36 -8.67 -21.28
CA ALA A 57 3.95 -9.02 -19.92
C ALA A 57 2.62 -8.35 -19.53
N GLN A 58 1.70 -9.09 -18.91
CA GLN A 58 0.43 -8.56 -18.40
C GLN A 58 0.61 -7.36 -17.45
N SER A 59 1.71 -7.31 -16.69
CA SER A 59 2.07 -6.18 -15.83
C SER A 59 2.36 -4.90 -16.61
N SER A 60 2.99 -5.01 -17.78
CA SER A 60 3.18 -3.88 -18.71
C SER A 60 1.84 -3.40 -19.25
N VAL A 61 0.90 -4.32 -19.54
CA VAL A 61 -0.45 -3.96 -19.97
C VAL A 61 -1.17 -3.15 -18.89
N ALA A 62 -1.19 -3.67 -17.66
CA ALA A 62 -1.78 -3.00 -16.51
C ALA A 62 -1.17 -1.61 -16.22
N LYS A 63 0.13 -1.43 -16.51
CA LYS A 63 0.82 -0.13 -16.36
C LYS A 63 0.30 0.92 -17.34
N TYR A 64 0.02 0.54 -18.58
CA TYR A 64 -0.40 1.47 -19.63
C TYR A 64 -1.91 1.58 -19.83
N MET A 65 -2.70 0.74 -19.17
CA MET A 65 -4.16 0.87 -19.12
C MET A 65 -4.60 2.20 -18.51
N VAL A 66 -5.70 2.76 -19.03
CA VAL A 66 -6.28 3.99 -18.52
C VAL A 66 -6.95 3.69 -17.17
N LYS A 67 -6.33 4.15 -16.08
CA LYS A 67 -6.91 4.03 -14.74
C LYS A 67 -8.10 4.98 -14.62
N ARG A 68 -9.30 4.42 -14.53
CA ARG A 68 -10.49 5.18 -14.11
C ARG A 68 -10.33 5.49 -12.63
N ARG A 69 -10.14 6.77 -12.30
CA ARG A 69 -10.23 7.21 -10.91
C ARG A 69 -11.70 7.11 -10.51
N GLY A 70 -12.02 6.16 -9.63
CA GLY A 70 -13.30 6.19 -8.91
C GLY A 70 -13.39 7.43 -8.03
N PRO A 71 -14.56 7.70 -7.42
CA PRO A 71 -14.66 8.73 -6.40
C PRO A 71 -13.54 8.54 -5.38
N PRO A 72 -12.88 9.62 -4.92
CA PRO A 72 -11.72 9.50 -4.05
C PRO A 72 -12.09 8.61 -2.87
N SER A 73 -11.34 7.52 -2.70
CA SER A 73 -11.46 6.69 -1.52
C SER A 73 -11.34 7.58 -0.28
N GLN A 74 -12.13 7.30 0.74
CA GLN A 74 -12.11 8.05 1.99
C GLN A 74 -10.66 8.33 2.42
N GLY A 75 -10.32 9.61 2.57
CA GLY A 75 -8.96 10.03 2.87
C GLY A 75 -8.47 9.45 4.19
N TRP A 76 -7.16 9.25 4.32
CA TRP A 76 -6.54 8.72 5.54
C TRP A 76 -6.94 9.48 6.80
N CYS A 77 -7.08 10.80 6.71
CA CYS A 77 -7.56 11.64 7.81
C CYS A 77 -8.98 11.27 8.26
N THR A 78 -9.88 10.99 7.32
CA THR A 78 -11.27 10.60 7.62
C THR A 78 -11.34 9.16 8.13
N PHE A 79 -10.52 8.25 7.60
CA PHE A 79 -10.38 6.89 8.13
C PHE A 79 -9.89 6.91 9.59
N LEU A 80 -8.81 7.65 9.87
CA LEU A 80 -8.28 7.81 11.23
C LEU A 80 -9.28 8.50 12.16
N ARG A 81 -10.02 9.50 11.69
CA ARG A 81 -11.05 10.16 12.50
C ARG A 81 -12.17 9.19 12.89
N ASN A 82 -12.57 8.31 11.99
CA ASN A 82 -13.59 7.29 12.27
C ASN A 82 -13.09 6.21 13.22
N HIS A 83 -11.80 5.87 13.17
CA HIS A 83 -11.23 4.77 13.97
C HIS A 83 -10.55 5.24 15.27
N ALA A 84 -10.19 6.52 15.40
CA ALA A 84 -9.55 7.10 16.58
C ALA A 84 -10.26 6.80 17.92
N PRO A 85 -11.62 6.76 18.01
CA PRO A 85 -12.30 6.38 19.26
C PRO A 85 -12.08 4.91 19.66
N HIS A 86 -11.73 4.06 18.70
CA HIS A 86 -11.55 2.62 18.86
C HIS A 86 -10.07 2.20 18.89
N ILE A 87 -9.14 3.12 18.61
CA ILE A 87 -7.71 2.87 18.66
C ILE A 87 -7.23 3.00 20.12
N ALA A 88 -6.74 1.87 20.66
CA ALA A 88 -5.99 1.86 21.90
C ALA A 88 -4.48 1.80 21.56
N ALA A 89 -3.68 2.60 22.26
CA ALA A 89 -2.24 2.43 22.25
C ALA A 89 -1.91 1.20 23.12
N MET A 90 -1.10 0.30 22.60
CA MET A 90 -0.64 -0.90 23.30
C MET A 90 0.88 -0.90 23.28
N ASP A 91 1.51 -1.15 24.42
CA ASP A 91 2.96 -1.24 24.55
C ASP A 91 3.36 -2.47 25.38
N LEU A 92 4.48 -3.10 25.05
CA LEU A 92 5.01 -4.28 25.72
C LEU A 92 6.40 -3.96 26.28
N PHE A 93 6.50 -3.82 27.59
CA PHE A 93 7.76 -3.60 28.29
C PHE A 93 8.35 -4.94 28.75
N VAL A 94 9.64 -5.13 28.49
CA VAL A 94 10.42 -6.22 29.06
C VAL A 94 11.28 -5.65 30.17
N VAL A 95 10.96 -5.99 31.42
CA VAL A 95 11.74 -5.55 32.58
C VAL A 95 12.66 -6.69 32.99
N PRO A 96 14.00 -6.57 32.78
CA PRO A 96 14.94 -7.53 33.31
C PRO A 96 15.04 -7.36 34.83
N THR A 97 14.71 -8.40 35.59
CA THR A 97 14.92 -8.40 37.04
C THR A 97 16.34 -8.83 37.40
N ILE A 98 16.82 -8.37 38.57
CA ILE A 98 18.17 -8.65 39.11
C ILE A 98 18.43 -10.17 39.31
N GLY A 99 17.39 -11.01 39.29
CA GLY A 99 17.48 -12.48 39.40
C GLY A 99 17.37 -13.25 38.08
N PHE A 100 17.73 -12.67 36.93
CA PHE A 100 17.65 -13.30 35.59
C PHE A 100 16.25 -13.75 35.14
N LYS A 101 15.19 -13.18 35.70
CA LYS A 101 13.81 -13.39 35.22
C LYS A 101 13.38 -12.20 34.36
N LEU A 102 12.95 -12.47 33.13
CA LEU A 102 12.35 -11.46 32.25
C LEU A 102 10.87 -11.35 32.59
N LEU A 103 10.44 -10.18 33.03
CA LEU A 103 9.02 -9.88 33.22
C LEU A 103 8.48 -9.12 32.02
N TYR A 104 7.39 -9.62 31.45
CA TYR A 104 6.69 -8.99 30.35
C TYR A 104 5.49 -8.21 30.90
N ALA A 105 5.51 -6.89 30.75
CA ALA A 105 4.43 -6.00 31.16
C ALA A 105 3.74 -5.45 29.92
N PHE A 106 2.46 -5.76 29.74
CA PHE A 106 1.64 -5.26 28.64
C PHE A 106 0.77 -4.10 29.14
N VAL A 107 0.95 -2.92 28.55
CA VAL A 107 0.21 -1.70 28.90
C VAL A 107 -0.76 -1.37 27.78
N ILE A 108 -2.06 -1.27 28.11
CA ILE A 108 -3.11 -0.87 27.17
C ILE A 108 -3.64 0.50 27.60
N VAL A 109 -3.38 1.53 26.81
CA VAL A 109 -3.90 2.88 27.02
C VAL A 109 -4.98 3.17 25.99
N ARG A 110 -6.22 3.39 26.44
CA ARG A 110 -7.28 3.91 25.58
C ARG A 110 -7.08 5.41 25.38
N LEU A 111 -6.79 5.82 24.15
CA LEU A 111 -6.61 7.24 23.81
C LEU A 111 -7.97 7.92 23.69
N ASN A 112 -8.57 8.30 24.82
CA ASN A 112 -9.76 9.15 24.82
C ASN A 112 -9.32 10.62 24.72
N ARG A 113 -9.42 11.22 23.53
CA ARG A 113 -9.08 12.64 23.32
C ARG A 113 -10.20 13.58 23.82
N SER A 114 -10.75 13.28 24.99
CA SER A 114 -11.63 14.15 25.76
C SER A 114 -11.05 14.17 27.16
N GLY A 115 -10.62 15.34 27.62
CA GLY A 115 -9.81 15.57 28.82
C GLY A 115 -10.46 15.11 30.13
N ARG A 116 -10.59 13.80 30.31
CA ARG A 116 -10.97 13.08 31.53
C ARG A 116 -10.27 11.73 31.46
N GLY A 117 -9.05 11.69 32.00
CA GLY A 117 -8.35 10.43 32.25
C GLY A 117 -9.19 9.58 33.20
N SER A 118 -9.73 8.48 32.69
CA SER A 118 -10.37 7.48 33.54
C SER A 118 -9.36 6.36 33.74
N VAL A 119 -8.69 6.41 34.90
CA VAL A 119 -7.88 5.29 35.40
C VAL A 119 -8.87 4.20 35.80
N PHE A 120 -8.98 3.16 35.00
CA PHE A 120 -9.71 1.95 35.39
C PHE A 120 -8.83 1.13 36.34
N GLY A 121 -8.84 1.48 37.62
CA GLY A 121 -8.41 0.57 38.67
C GLY A 121 -9.50 -0.50 38.83
N ALA A 122 -9.21 -1.74 38.48
CA ALA A 122 -10.10 -2.85 38.78
C ALA A 122 -9.99 -3.19 40.28
N PRO A 123 -11.04 -3.02 41.11
CA PRO A 123 -11.03 -3.62 42.43
C PRO A 123 -11.36 -5.10 42.28
N SER A 124 -10.50 -5.93 42.86
CA SER A 124 -10.70 -7.35 43.00
C SER A 124 -11.90 -7.63 43.92
N TYR A 125 -12.80 -8.49 43.42
CA TYR A 125 -13.90 -9.20 44.08
C TYR A 125 -15.16 -8.42 44.53
N GLY A 126 -16.28 -8.78 43.92
CA GLY A 126 -17.52 -9.04 44.66
C GLY A 126 -18.50 -7.89 44.85
N ARG A 127 -19.11 -7.38 43.76
CA ARG A 127 -20.51 -6.91 43.84
C ARG A 127 -21.19 -6.89 42.48
N CYS A 128 -22.27 -7.67 42.36
CA CYS A 128 -23.14 -7.72 41.20
C CYS A 128 -23.80 -6.34 41.00
N MET A 129 -23.61 -5.72 39.82
CA MET A 129 -24.20 -4.43 39.48
C MET A 129 -25.53 -4.66 38.75
N PRO A 130 -26.63 -3.95 39.07
CA PRO A 130 -27.90 -4.16 38.40
C PRO A 130 -27.90 -3.55 37.00
N ILE A 131 -28.37 -4.34 36.03
CA ILE A 131 -28.58 -3.97 34.63
C ILE A 131 -29.68 -2.90 34.56
N ARG A 132 -29.33 -1.63 34.36
CA ARG A 132 -30.32 -0.62 33.94
C ARG A 132 -30.51 -0.70 32.42
N ARG A 133 -31.72 -1.06 32.00
CA ARG A 133 -32.17 -0.93 30.61
C ARG A 133 -32.37 0.55 30.24
N PRO A 134 -32.05 0.98 29.01
CA PRO A 134 -32.37 2.31 28.52
C PRO A 134 -33.89 2.46 28.36
N LYS A 135 -34.45 3.59 28.81
CA LYS A 135 -35.80 4.02 28.42
C LYS A 135 -35.74 4.53 26.97
N THR A 136 -36.72 4.12 26.19
CA THR A 136 -37.11 4.68 24.89
C THR A 136 -37.28 6.18 24.94
#